data_AF-A0A8T2UEZ1-F1
#
_entry.id   AF-A0A8T2UEZ1-F1
#
_cell.length_a   1.000
_cell.length_b   1.000
_cell.length_c   1.000
_cell.angle_alpha   90.00
_cell.angle_beta   90.00
_cell.angle_gamma   90.00
#
_symmetry.space_group_name_H-M   'P 1'
#
loop_
_entity.id
_entity.type
_entity.pdbx_description
1 polymer ?
#
loop_
_entity_poly.entity_id
_entity_poly.type
_entity_poly.pdbx_seq_one_letter_code
_entity_poly.pdbx_strand_id
1 'polypeptide(L)'
;MASSAPVSRSDVEMVHHLIERCLLMIMTLEESMDALAKHAQIDPIFTKTVWTELEKANKEFFSAYNSSQKKRVFHPSQKKSF
;
A
#
# COMPACT_ATOMS: atom_id res chain seq x y z
N MET A 1 -3.43 27.73 -0.81
CA MET A 1 -2.27 27.37 -1.64
C MET A 1 -1.57 26.21 -0.95
N ALA A 2 -1.50 25.05 -1.60
CA ALA A 2 -0.84 23.88 -1.01
C ALA A 2 0.66 24.17 -0.92
N SER A 3 1.17 24.30 0.30
CA SER A 3 2.62 24.36 0.53
C SER A 3 3.17 22.97 0.22
N SER A 4 3.64 22.77 -1.00
CA SER A 4 4.42 21.59 -1.36
C SER A 4 5.82 21.80 -0.77
N ALA A 5 5.96 21.46 0.51
CA ALA A 5 7.28 21.23 1.07
C ALA A 5 7.97 20.14 0.24
N PRO A 6 9.27 20.26 -0.07
CA PRO A 6 9.98 19.24 -0.79
C PRO A 6 9.93 17.93 0.03
N VAL A 7 9.52 16.85 -0.63
CA VAL A 7 9.50 15.51 -0.05
C VAL A 7 10.92 15.16 0.42
N SER A 8 11.08 14.86 1.71
CA SER A 8 12.37 14.47 2.27
C SER A 8 12.60 12.96 2.10
N ARG A 9 13.88 12.54 2.20
CA ARG A 9 14.23 11.12 2.21
C ARG A 9 13.55 10.38 3.38
N SER A 10 13.43 11.03 4.54
CA SER A 10 12.75 10.48 5.72
C SER A 10 11.27 10.18 5.44
N ASP A 11 10.60 11.05 4.68
CA ASP A 11 9.19 10.85 4.30
C ASP A 11 9.01 9.62 3.41
N VAL A 12 9.92 9.44 2.44
CA VAL A 12 9.92 8.26 1.56
C VAL A 12 10.21 6.98 2.35
N GLU A 13 11.20 7.00 3.25
CA GLU A 13 11.56 5.83 4.07
C GLU A 13 10.42 5.43 5.02
N MET A 14 9.71 6.41 5.60
CA MET A 14 8.52 6.18 6.42
C MET A 14 7.39 5.55 5.61
N VAL A 15 7.06 6.12 4.45
CA VAL A 15 6.01 5.58 3.58
C VAL A 15 6.37 4.19 3.09
N HIS A 16 7.65 3.94 2.78
CA HIS A 16 8.12 2.62 2.39
C HIS A 16 7.86 1.57 3.47
N HIS A 17 8.23 1.84 4.73
CA HIS A 17 7.96 0.93 5.85
C HIS A 17 6.46 0.68 6.07
N LEU A 18 5.62 1.70 5.88
CA LEU A 18 4.17 1.54 6.01
C LEU A 18 3.59 0.71 4.87
N ILE A 19 4.09 0.88 3.65
CA ILE A 19 3.74 0.04 2.50
C ILE A 19 4.16 -1.41 2.74
N GLU A 20 5.36 -1.67 3.27
CA GLU A 20 5.80 -3.04 3.62
C GLU A 20 4.83 -3.70 4.60
N ARG A 21 4.34 -2.95 5.61
CA ARG A 21 3.33 -3.46 6.55
C ARG A 21 1.99 -3.75 5.85
N CYS A 22 1.56 -2.93 4.91
CA CYS A 22 0.37 -3.19 4.09
C CYS A 22 0.53 -4.43 3.21
N LEU A 23 1.72 -4.63 2.63
CA LEU A 23 2.07 -5.82 1.85
C LEU A 23 2.02 -7.08 2.73
N LEU A 24 2.54 -7.03 3.95
CA LEU A 24 2.45 -8.17 4.88
C LEU A 24 1.00 -8.53 5.24
N MET A 25 0.10 -7.55 5.30
CA MET A 25 -1.34 -7.77 5.53
C MET A 25 -2.09 -8.19 4.26
N ILE A 26 -1.39 -8.39 3.14
CA ILE A 26 -1.99 -8.73 1.85
C ILE A 26 -3.07 -7.68 1.52
N MET A 27 -2.75 -6.39 1.61
CA MET A 27 -3.63 -5.29 1.16
C MET A 27 -3.42 -4.91 -0.31
N THR A 28 -4.50 -4.52 -1.00
CA THR A 28 -4.39 -3.93 -2.34
C THR A 28 -3.78 -2.53 -2.27
N LEU A 29 -3.36 -1.97 -3.41
CA LEU A 29 -2.92 -0.56 -3.48
C LEU A 29 -3.99 0.39 -2.94
N GLU A 30 -5.26 0.17 -3.29
CA GLU A 30 -6.38 1.01 -2.85
C GLU A 30 -6.60 0.91 -1.33
N GLU A 31 -6.58 -0.30 -0.78
CA GLU A 31 -6.68 -0.51 0.67
C GLU A 31 -5.49 0.11 1.41
N SER A 32 -4.29 0.02 0.84
CA SER A 32 -3.08 0.63 1.40
C SER A 32 -3.19 2.15 1.38
N MET A 33 -3.63 2.74 0.26
CA MET A 33 -3.86 4.19 0.14
C MET A 33 -4.88 4.69 1.18
N ASP A 34 -6.01 3.99 1.33
CA ASP A 34 -7.05 4.34 2.28
C ASP A 34 -6.58 4.20 3.74
N ALA A 35 -5.91 3.09 4.07
CA ALA A 35 -5.37 2.85 5.41
C ALA A 35 -4.30 3.89 5.79
N LEU A 36 -3.37 4.19 4.89
CA LEU A 36 -2.32 5.19 5.15
C LEU A 36 -2.89 6.61 5.25
N ALA A 37 -3.89 6.94 4.45
CA ALA A 37 -4.58 8.22 4.56
C ALA A 37 -5.34 8.37 5.88
N LYS A 38 -6.08 7.33 6.29
CA LYS A 38 -6.89 7.36 7.52
C LYS A 38 -6.06 7.28 8.80
N HIS A 39 -5.06 6.42 8.83
CA HIS A 39 -4.33 6.10 10.06
C HIS A 39 -3.00 6.84 10.21
N ALA A 40 -2.39 7.26 9.10
CA ALA A 40 -1.09 7.95 9.10
C ALA A 40 -1.15 9.36 8.48
N GLN A 41 -2.33 9.81 8.03
CA GLN A 41 -2.53 11.12 7.41
C GLN A 41 -1.63 11.35 6.18
N ILE A 42 -1.28 10.28 5.47
CA ILE A 42 -0.41 10.32 4.29
C ILE A 42 -1.28 10.55 3.05
N ASP A 43 -0.82 11.42 2.15
CA ASP A 43 -1.50 11.65 0.88
C ASP A 43 -1.59 10.34 0.06
N PRO A 44 -2.80 9.91 -0.36
CA PRO A 44 -2.98 8.74 -1.21
C PRO A 44 -2.15 8.80 -2.50
N ILE A 45 -1.98 9.99 -3.09
CA ILE A 45 -1.17 10.20 -4.30
C ILE A 45 0.30 9.93 -3.99
N PHE A 46 0.79 10.38 -2.84
CA PHE A 46 2.17 10.12 -2.44
C PHE A 46 2.41 8.63 -2.20
N THR A 47 1.49 7.95 -1.51
CA THR A 47 1.51 6.48 -1.32
C THR A 47 1.54 5.75 -2.66
N LYS A 48 0.69 6.15 -3.61
CA LYS A 48 0.62 5.57 -4.95
C LYS A 48 1.95 5.72 -5.71
N THR A 49 2.57 6.89 -5.63
CA THR A 49 3.87 7.14 -6.29
C THR A 49 4.94 6.21 -5.74
N VAL A 50 5.10 6.14 -4.41
CA VAL A 50 6.11 5.29 -3.78
C VAL A 50 5.84 3.81 -4.10
N TRP A 51 4.59 3.36 -4.01
CA TRP A 51 4.20 2.00 -4.38
C TRP A 51 4.56 1.66 -5.84
N THR A 52 4.26 2.56 -6.77
CA THR A 52 4.53 2.35 -8.20
C THR A 52 6.02 2.19 -8.47
N GLU A 53 6.87 2.99 -7.81
CA GLU A 53 8.32 2.88 -7.95
C GLU A 53 8.84 1.58 -7.32
N LEU A 54 8.28 1.14 -6.19
CA LEU A 54 8.62 -0.15 -5.59
C LEU A 54 8.25 -1.34 -6.49
N GLU A 55 7.09 -1.26 -7.14
CA GLU A 55 6.64 -2.29 -8.09
C GLU A 55 7.57 -2.37 -9.30
N LYS A 56 8.02 -1.22 -9.83
CA LYS A 56 8.99 -1.18 -10.92
C LYS A 56 10.35 -1.75 -10.51
N ALA A 57 10.81 -1.49 -9.30
CA ALA A 57 12.08 -1.98 -8.78
C ALA A 57 12.04 -3.47 -8.41
N ASN A 58 10.88 -3.99 -7.98
CA ASN A 58 10.73 -5.34 -7.42
C ASN A 58 9.67 -6.18 -8.16
N LYS A 59 9.72 -6.19 -9.50
CA LYS A 59 8.68 -6.78 -10.36
C LYS A 59 8.33 -8.23 -10.02
N GLU A 60 9.32 -9.06 -9.72
CA GLU A 60 9.11 -10.48 -9.40
C GLU A 60 8.33 -10.66 -8.09
N PHE A 61 8.65 -9.87 -7.06
CA PHE A 61 7.93 -9.86 -5.80
C PHE A 61 6.47 -9.44 -6.02
N PHE A 62 6.23 -8.33 -6.73
CA PHE A 62 4.88 -7.83 -6.95
C PHE A 62 4.03 -8.75 -7.85
N SER A 63 4.65 -9.48 -8.78
CA SER A 63 3.96 -10.52 -9.57
C SER A 63 3.46 -11.67 -8.68
N ALA A 64 4.29 -12.16 -7.77
CA ALA A 64 3.92 -13.19 -6.81
C ALA A 64 2.87 -12.67 -5.80
N TYR A 65 3.05 -11.43 -5.33
CA TYR A 65 2.13 -10.76 -4.42
C TYR A 65 0.73 -10.58 -5.01
N ASN A 66 0.64 -10.09 -6.26
CA ASN A 66 -0.62 -9.93 -6.98
C ASN A 66 -1.33 -11.27 -7.23
N SER A 67 -0.57 -12.37 -7.32
CA SER A 67 -1.14 -13.72 -7.38
C SER A 67 -1.71 -14.17 -6.03
N SER A 68 -1.08 -13.79 -4.92
CA SER A 68 -1.59 -14.04 -3.55
C SER A 68 -2.84 -13.22 -3.23
N GLN A 69 -2.91 -11.96 -3.69
CA GLN A 69 -4.10 -11.10 -3.59
C GLN A 69 -5.34 -11.77 -4.19
N LYS A 70 -5.20 -12.34 -5.40
CA LYS A 70 -6.29 -13.04 -6.10
C LYS A 70 -6.82 -14.22 -5.29
N LYS A 71 -5.97 -14.89 -4.50
CA LYS A 71 -6.38 -15.99 -3.60
C LYS A 71 -7.17 -15.52 -2.38
N ARG A 72 -6.91 -14.31 -1.86
CA ARG A 72 -7.72 -13.68 -0.81
C ARG A 72 -9.13 -13.37 -1.30
N VAL A 73 -9.25 -12.82 -2.51
CA VAL A 73 -10.55 -12.51 -3.13
C VAL A 73 -11.35 -13.79 -3.42
N PHE A 74 -10.67 -14.90 -3.71
CA PHE A 74 -11.30 -16.20 -3.95
C PHE A 74 -11.60 -17.02 -2.67
N HIS A 75 -11.36 -16.47 -1.48
CA HIS A 75 -11.83 -17.04 -0.22
C HIS A 75 -12.99 -16.17 0.34
N PRO A 76 -14.23 -16.35 -0.12
CA PRO A 76 -15.38 -15.69 0.49
C PRO A 76 -15.71 -16.42 1.80
N SER A 77 -15.03 -16.10 2.90
CA SER A 77 -15.42 -16.62 4.21
C SER A 77 -14.88 -15.73 5.32
N GLN A 78 -15.68 -14.72 5.70
CA GLN A 78 -16.26 -14.62 7.04
C GLN A 78 -17.57 -13.82 6.95
N LYS A 79 -18.60 -14.41 6.33
CA LYS A 79 -20.00 -14.10 6.68
C LYS A 79 -20.42 -15.17 7.70
N LYS A 80 -20.10 -14.93 8.96
CA LYS A 80 -20.72 -15.63 10.10
C LYS A 80 -20.81 -14.63 11.25
N SER A 81 -21.98 -14.01 11.37
CA SER A 81 -22.46 -13.50 12.65
C SER A 81 -23.98 -13.40 12.56
N PHE A 82 -24.60 -14.38 13.24
CA PHE A 82 -25.99 -14.57 13.68
C PHE A 82 -27.14 -14.25 12.70
#